data_AF-A0A3C0GKS7-F1
#
_entry.id   AF-A0A3C0GKS7-F1
#
_cell.length_a   1.000
_cell.length_b   1.000
_cell.length_c   1.000
_cell.angle_alpha   90.00
_cell.angle_beta   90.00
_cell.angle_gamma   90.00
#
_symmetry.space_group_name_H-M   'P 1'
#
loop_
_entity.id
_entity.type
_entity.pdbx_description
1 polymer ?
#
loop_
_entity_poly.entity_id
_entity_poly.type
_entity_poly.pdbx_seq_one_letter_code
_entity_poly.pdbx_strand_id
1 'polypeptide(L)'
;MLNGKNVLLGITGGIAAYKTTFLVRLFIKAGANVKVILTDSASSFVSPLTLATLAKNPVVLDFVKTDENTVDWNNHVALGLWAV
;
A
#
# COMPACT_ATOMS: atom_id res chain seq x y z
N MET A 1 2.91 -17.14 -10.96
CA MET A 1 3.97 -17.43 -9.95
C MET A 1 3.95 -16.47 -8.75
N LEU A 2 2.83 -15.79 -8.45
CA LEU A 2 2.76 -14.83 -7.31
C LEU A 2 2.05 -15.39 -6.08
N ASN A 3 1.57 -16.64 -6.14
CA ASN A 3 0.84 -17.26 -5.06
C ASN A 3 1.73 -17.41 -3.81
N GLY A 4 1.27 -16.87 -2.68
CA GLY A 4 2.01 -16.86 -1.42
C GLY A 4 3.16 -15.84 -1.35
N LYS A 5 3.37 -15.00 -2.38
CA LYS A 5 4.40 -13.95 -2.37
C LYS A 5 3.90 -12.68 -1.71
N ASN A 6 4.79 -11.99 -1.02
CA ASN A 6 4.52 -10.68 -0.43
C ASN A 6 4.93 -9.59 -1.43
N VAL A 7 4.01 -8.69 -1.75
CA VAL A 7 4.21 -7.58 -2.67
C VAL A 7 4.01 -6.28 -1.92
N LEU A 8 5.06 -5.46 -1.87
CA LEU A 8 4.98 -4.09 -1.38
C LEU A 8 4.84 -3.15 -2.57
N LEU A 9 3.68 -2.52 -2.70
CA LEU A 9 3.33 -1.63 -3.82
C LEU A 9 3.42 -0.16 -3.38
N GLY A 10 4.43 0.55 -3.86
CA GLY A 10 4.53 2.00 -3.72
C GLY A 10 3.80 2.74 -4.85
N ILE A 11 2.96 3.71 -4.51
CA ILE A 11 2.16 4.49 -5.45
C ILE A 11 2.43 5.98 -5.24
N THR A 12 2.84 6.66 -6.31
CA THR A 12 3.22 8.08 -6.30
C THR A 12 2.26 8.95 -7.14
N GLY A 13 2.38 10.28 -7.02
CA GLY A 13 1.48 11.28 -7.61
C GLY A 13 1.60 11.39 -9.14
N GLY A 14 0.93 10.49 -9.86
CA GLY A 14 0.75 10.58 -11.30
C GLY A 14 -0.65 10.13 -11.71
N ILE A 15 -1.11 10.58 -12.88
CA ILE A 15 -2.46 10.25 -13.36
C ILE A 15 -2.69 8.73 -13.46
N ALA A 16 -1.65 7.92 -13.62
CA ALA A 16 -1.77 6.45 -13.65
C ALA A 16 -2.18 5.84 -12.29
N ALA A 17 -2.13 6.58 -11.18
CA ALA A 17 -2.41 6.08 -9.84
C ALA A 17 -3.82 5.47 -9.71
N TYR A 18 -4.85 5.99 -10.40
CA TYR A 18 -6.20 5.39 -10.34
C TYR A 18 -6.23 3.93 -10.84
N LYS A 19 -5.34 3.55 -11.77
CA LYS A 19 -5.25 2.20 -12.34
C LYS A 19 -4.71 1.18 -11.34
N THR A 20 -4.06 1.63 -10.26
CA THR A 20 -3.46 0.75 -9.25
C THR A 20 -4.51 -0.10 -8.52
N THR A 21 -5.76 0.36 -8.43
CA THR A 21 -6.89 -0.43 -7.91
C THR A 21 -7.07 -1.75 -8.67
N PHE A 22 -6.94 -1.71 -10.00
CA PHE A 22 -6.97 -2.90 -10.84
C PHE A 22 -5.72 -3.77 -10.63
N LEU A 23 -4.54 -3.15 -10.53
CA LEU A 23 -3.28 -3.85 -10.29
C LEU A 23 -3.30 -4.65 -8.98
N VAL A 24 -3.74 -4.01 -7.88
CA VAL A 24 -3.91 -4.67 -6.57
C VAL A 24 -4.85 -5.87 -6.70
N ARG A 25 -5.99 -5.69 -7.38
CA ARG A 25 -6.94 -6.79 -7.60
C ARG A 25 -6.33 -7.95 -8.39
N LEU A 26 -5.48 -7.68 -9.38
CA LEU A 26 -4.78 -8.71 -10.14
C LEU A 26 -3.75 -9.45 -9.29
N PHE A 27 -2.99 -8.76 -8.44
CA PHE A 27 -2.07 -9.41 -7.50
C PHE A 27 -2.78 -10.33 -6.51
N ILE A 28 -3.89 -9.86 -5.91
CA ILE A 28 -4.70 -10.69 -5.00
C ILE A 28 -5.27 -11.91 -5.73
N LYS A 29 -5.78 -11.74 -6.95
CA LYS A 29 -6.25 -12.87 -7.78
C LYS A 29 -5.14 -13.87 -8.12
N ALA A 30 -3.90 -13.40 -8.24
CA ALA A 30 -2.73 -14.24 -8.46
C ALA A 30 -2.21 -14.91 -7.17
N GLY A 31 -2.87 -14.70 -6.02
CA GLY A 31 -2.56 -15.30 -4.72
C GLY A 31 -1.48 -14.55 -3.92
N ALA A 32 -1.13 -13.31 -4.31
CA ALA A 32 -0.15 -12.52 -3.58
C ALA A 32 -0.77 -11.85 -2.33
N ASN A 33 0.05 -11.64 -1.29
CA ASN A 33 -0.27 -10.72 -0.21
C ASN A 33 0.23 -9.33 -0.60
N VAL A 34 -0.62 -8.31 -0.50
CA VAL A 34 -0.27 -6.96 -0.97
C VAL A 34 -0.32 -5.98 0.19
N LYS A 35 0.78 -5.25 0.42
CA LYS A 35 0.79 -4.03 1.23
C LYS A 35 1.03 -2.84 0.33
N VAL A 36 0.40 -1.72 0.65
CA VAL A 36 0.42 -0.52 -0.21
C VAL A 36 1.00 0.64 0.57
N ILE A 37 1.91 1.37 -0.06
CA ILE A 37 2.42 2.66 0.37
C ILE A 37 1.93 3.69 -0.65
N LEU A 38 1.30 4.76 -0.19
CA LEU A 38 0.68 5.78 -1.03
C LEU A 38 1.23 7.14 -0.61
N THR A 39 1.75 7.92 -1.55
CA THR A 39 2.14 9.31 -1.25
C THR A 39 0.90 10.20 -1.13
N ASP A 40 0.99 11.30 -0.37
CA ASP A 40 -0.10 12.27 -0.27
C ASP A 40 -0.60 12.77 -1.64
N SER A 41 0.30 13.11 -2.56
CA SER A 41 -0.08 13.53 -3.93
C SER A 41 -0.80 12.45 -4.75
N ALA A 42 -0.64 11.17 -4.40
CA ALA A 42 -1.34 10.07 -5.06
C ALA A 42 -2.77 9.90 -4.52
N SER A 43 -3.02 10.29 -3.26
CA SER A 43 -4.35 10.26 -2.64
C SER A 43 -5.37 11.13 -3.37
N SER A 44 -4.92 12.15 -4.12
CA SER A 44 -5.78 12.95 -4.99
C SER A 44 -6.33 12.18 -6.20
N PHE A 45 -5.70 11.07 -6.59
CA PHE A 45 -6.09 10.26 -7.76
C PHE A 45 -6.72 8.91 -7.38
N VAL A 46 -6.44 8.39 -6.18
CA VAL A 46 -6.95 7.11 -5.70
C VAL A 46 -7.11 7.14 -4.18
N SER A 47 -8.26 6.65 -3.70
CA SER A 47 -8.56 6.66 -2.27
C SER A 47 -7.73 5.62 -1.50
N PRO A 48 -7.11 5.98 -0.35
CA PRO A 48 -6.48 5.04 0.55
C PRO A 48 -7.43 3.94 1.03
N LEU A 49 -8.70 4.29 1.30
CA LEU A 49 -9.72 3.33 1.77
C LEU A 49 -10.00 2.25 0.71
N THR A 50 -10.09 2.64 -0.56
CA THR A 50 -10.29 1.70 -1.67
C THR A 50 -9.11 0.73 -1.78
N LEU A 51 -7.89 1.24 -1.72
CA LEU A 51 -6.68 0.42 -1.78
C LEU A 51 -6.58 -0.52 -0.56
N ALA A 52 -6.89 -0.04 0.64
CA ALA A 52 -6.86 -0.85 1.86
C ALA A 52 -7.85 -2.02 1.79
N THR A 53 -9.07 -1.74 1.32
CA THR A 53 -10.12 -2.74 1.14
C THR A 53 -9.72 -3.80 0.12
N LEU A 54 -9.15 -3.38 -1.02
CA LEU A 54 -8.72 -4.30 -2.08
C LEU A 54 -7.50 -5.14 -1.67
N ALA A 55 -6.53 -4.53 -0.99
CA ALA A 55 -5.29 -5.17 -0.54
C ALA A 55 -5.50 -6.05 0.70
N LYS A 56 -6.63 -5.91 1.40
CA LYS A 56 -6.92 -6.52 2.71
C LYS A 56 -5.85 -6.20 3.76
N ASN A 57 -5.23 -5.03 3.63
CA ASN A 57 -4.16 -4.53 4.48
C ASN A 57 -4.30 -3.01 4.60
N PRO A 58 -3.87 -2.39 5.72
CA PRO A 58 -3.83 -0.93 5.82
C PRO A 58 -2.90 -0.33 4.76
N VAL A 59 -3.24 0.87 4.28
CA VAL A 59 -2.39 1.66 3.39
C VAL A 59 -1.52 2.59 4.26
N VAL A 60 -0.22 2.59 3.98
CA VAL A 60 0.73 3.51 4.61
C VAL A 60 0.77 4.81 3.81
N LEU A 61 0.54 5.95 4.45
CA LEU A 61 0.54 7.28 3.82
C LEU A 61 1.79 8.08 4.17
N ASP A 62 2.12 8.14 5.45
CA ASP A 62 3.17 9.00 5.98
C ASP A 62 4.27 8.19 6.65
N PHE A 63 5.47 8.76 6.78
CA PHE A 63 6.55 8.12 7.52
C PHE A 63 6.28 8.12 9.02
N VAL A 64 5.76 9.24 9.55
CA VAL A 64 5.41 9.38 10.97
C VAL A 64 3.91 9.24 11.10
N LYS A 65 3.46 8.38 12.02
CA LYS A 65 2.06 8.22 12.37
C LYS A 65 1.84 8.84 13.74
N THR A 66 1.09 9.95 13.77
CA THR A 66 0.67 10.58 15.03
C THR A 66 -0.73 10.07 15.37
N ASP A 67 -0.84 9.21 16.37
CA ASP A 67 -2.12 8.91 17.03
C ASP A 67 -2.19 9.70 18.34
N GLU A 68 -3.42 9.92 18.84
CA GLU A 68 -3.86 10.94 19.82
C GLU A 68 -2.93 11.29 21.01
N ASN A 69 -1.93 10.46 21.38
CA ASN A 69 -0.84 10.80 22.31
C ASN A 69 0.50 10.06 22.04
N THR A 70 0.68 9.43 20.88
CA THR A 70 1.88 8.63 20.56
C THR A 70 2.39 8.94 19.16
N VAL A 71 3.69 9.27 19.07
CA VAL A 71 4.42 9.36 17.81
C VAL A 71 5.00 7.98 17.50
N ASP A 72 4.39 7.29 16.54
CA ASP A 72 4.92 6.05 15.97
C ASP A 72 5.46 6.35 14.56
N TRP A 73 6.26 5.45 13.98
CA TRP A 73 6.72 5.60 12.60
C TRP A 73 6.55 4.30 11.82
N ASN A 74 6.24 4.46 10.54
CA ASN A 74 6.14 3.35 9.61
C ASN A 74 7.55 2.82 9.32
N ASN A 75 7.88 1.67 9.92
CA ASN A 75 9.19 1.05 9.79
C ASN A 75 9.42 0.50 8.37
N HIS A 76 10.07 1.30 7.53
CA HIS A 76 10.38 0.94 6.14
C HIS A 76 11.32 -0.27 6.03
N VAL A 77 12.19 -0.52 7.02
CA VAL A 77 13.05 -1.72 7.05
C VAL A 77 12.18 -2.97 7.25
N ALA A 78 11.23 -2.94 8.18
CA ALA A 78 10.31 -4.05 8.41
C ALA A 78 9.40 -4.30 7.20
N LEU A 79 8.97 -3.24 6.50
CA LEU A 79 8.22 -3.36 5.25
C LEU A 79 9.06 -4.01 4.14
N GLY A 80 10.34 -3.63 4.03
CA GLY A 80 11.28 -4.23 3.09
C GLY A 80 11.53 -5.72 3.38
N LEU A 81 11.79 -6.07 4.65
CA LEU A 81 11.97 -7.46 5.08
C LEU A 81 10.72 -8.32 4.90
N TRP A 82 9.53 -7.71 5.02
CA TRP A 82 8.26 -8.40 4.78
C TRP A 82 8.06 -8.75 3.30
N ALA A 83 8.59 -7.96 2.37
CA ALA A 83 8.38 -8.10 0.93
C ALA A 83 9.32 -9.10 0.22
N VAL A 84 9.98 -9.98 0.98
CA VAL A 84 10.95 -10.98 0.49
C VAL A 84 10.27 -12.29 0.06
#